data_AF-A0A158EJF0-F1
#
_entry.id   AF-A0A158EJF0-F1
#
_cell.length_a   1.000
_cell.length_b   1.000
_cell.length_c   1.000
_cell.angle_alpha   90.00
_cell.angle_beta   90.00
_cell.angle_gamma   90.00
#
_symmetry.space_group_name_H-M   'P 1'
#
loop_
_entity.id
_entity.type
_entity.pdbx_description
1 polymer ?
#
loop_
_entity_poly.entity_id
_entity_poly.type
_entity_poly.pdbx_seq_one_letter_code
_entity_poly.pdbx_strand_id
1 'polypeptide(L)'
;MVLPPLARFALDQYLVQRGLPVSPARWTPDVPLLGQLDETGGITTPRLREVLRRFFRTAADAIQVDHPALAGKLRRATPHWLRHTHATHALANGATLTTVRDNLRHASITTTSIYLDDDEVQRTRQIERIFARRPPA
;
A
#
# COMPACT_ATOMS: atom_id res chain seq x y z
N MET A 1 -14.46 -7.53 3.11
CA MET A 1 -13.06 -7.11 2.90
C MET A 1 -12.20 -7.98 3.79
N VAL A 2 -11.25 -8.71 3.21
CA VAL A 2 -10.34 -9.56 3.99
C VAL A 2 -9.15 -8.72 4.41
N LEU A 3 -8.86 -8.67 5.71
CA LEU A 3 -7.65 -8.05 6.23
C LEU A 3 -6.57 -9.12 6.35
N PRO A 4 -5.39 -8.95 5.74
CA PRO A 4 -4.26 -9.85 5.94
C PRO A 4 -3.91 -9.97 7.43
N PRO A 5 -3.42 -11.14 7.91
CA PRO A 5 -3.10 -11.34 9.33
C PRO A 5 -2.19 -10.25 9.91
N LEU A 6 -1.19 -9.79 9.15
CA LEU A 6 -0.29 -8.70 9.58
C LEU A 6 -1.03 -7.38 9.79
N ALA A 7 -1.96 -7.03 8.88
CA ALA A 7 -2.76 -5.82 9.01
C ALA A 7 -3.74 -5.92 10.19
N ARG A 8 -4.32 -7.10 10.40
CA ARG A 8 -5.18 -7.37 11.56
C ARG A 8 -4.40 -7.23 12.87
N PHE A 9 -3.22 -7.83 12.96
CA PHE A 9 -2.36 -7.73 14.13
C PHE A 9 -1.98 -6.27 14.44
N ALA A 10 -1.58 -5.50 13.42
CA ALA A 10 -1.26 -4.09 13.59
C ALA A 10 -2.48 -3.27 14.08
N LEU A 11 -3.68 -3.56 13.55
CA LEU A 11 -4.91 -2.92 14.01
C LEU A 11 -5.21 -3.27 15.47
N ASP A 12 -5.11 -4.55 15.85
CA ASP A 12 -5.38 -4.99 17.23
C ASP A 12 -4.41 -4.32 18.22
N GLN A 13 -3.11 -4.26 17.90
CA GLN A 13 -2.12 -3.55 18.72
C GLN A 13 -2.45 -2.07 18.89
N TYR A 14 -2.82 -1.40 17.79
CA TYR A 14 -3.23 -0.01 17.83
C TYR A 14 -4.51 0.20 18.68
N LEU A 15 -5.51 -0.68 18.57
CA LEU A 15 -6.74 -0.59 19.35
C LEU A 15 -6.47 -0.78 20.85
N VAL A 16 -5.60 -1.73 21.21
CA VAL A 16 -5.16 -1.91 22.60
C VAL A 16 -4.48 -0.65 23.14
N GLN A 17 -3.59 -0.02 22.37
CA GLN A 17 -2.94 1.23 22.77
C GLN A 17 -3.94 2.40 22.95
N ARG A 18 -5.07 2.34 22.24
CA ARG A 18 -6.18 3.30 22.36
C ARG A 18 -7.16 2.95 23.50
N GLY A 19 -6.98 1.84 24.20
CA GLY A 19 -7.93 1.34 25.18
C GLY A 19 -9.26 0.86 24.57
N LEU A 20 -9.28 0.54 23.28
CA LEU A 20 -10.46 0.13 22.53
C LEU A 20 -10.55 -1.40 22.40
N PRO A 21 -11.77 -1.97 22.31
CA PRO A 21 -11.92 -3.40 22.14
C PRO A 21 -11.42 -3.87 20.77
N VAL A 22 -10.64 -4.96 20.74
CA VAL A 22 -10.15 -5.60 19.50
C VAL A 22 -11.21 -6.47 18.79
N SER A 23 -12.32 -6.77 19.47
CA SER A 23 -13.41 -7.56 18.90
C SER A 23 -14.44 -6.65 18.23
N PRO A 24 -14.72 -6.83 16.91
CA PRO A 24 -15.67 -6.01 16.18
C PRO A 24 -17.08 -5.96 16.80
N ALA A 25 -17.52 -7.03 17.47
CA ALA A 25 -18.82 -7.09 18.13
C ALA A 25 -18.98 -6.09 19.29
N ARG A 26 -17.86 -5.51 19.76
CA ARG A 26 -17.82 -4.53 20.86
C ARG A 26 -17.51 -3.11 20.37
N TRP A 27 -17.44 -2.88 19.06
CA TRP A 27 -17.14 -1.58 18.50
C TRP A 27 -18.38 -0.66 18.56
N THR A 28 -18.17 0.56 19.02
CA THR A 28 -19.17 1.63 19.02
C THR A 28 -19.09 2.42 17.70
N PRO A 29 -20.19 2.58 16.94
CA PRO A 29 -20.17 3.21 15.61
C PRO A 29 -19.66 4.65 15.56
N ASP A 30 -19.80 5.39 16.66
CA ASP A 30 -19.39 6.79 16.85
C ASP A 30 -17.89 6.92 17.16
N VAL A 31 -17.23 5.84 17.57
CA VAL A 31 -15.79 5.85 17.85
C VAL A 31 -15.02 5.61 16.56
N PRO A 32 -14.21 6.58 16.10
CA PRO A 32 -13.44 6.44 14.89
C PRO A 32 -12.37 5.35 15.06
N LEU A 33 -12.33 4.42 14.10
CA LEU A 33 -11.34 3.33 14.11
C LEU A 33 -9.91 3.89 14.10
N LEU A 34 -9.63 4.89 13.27
CA LEU A 34 -8.37 5.62 13.28
C LEU A 34 -8.62 7.02 13.81
N GLY A 35 -8.16 7.31 15.02
CA GLY A 35 -8.42 8.59 15.69
C GLY A 35 -7.22 9.54 15.64
N GLN A 36 -7.49 10.81 15.88
CA GLN A 36 -6.44 11.80 16.18
C GLN A 36 -5.81 11.50 17.56
N LEU A 37 -4.59 12.01 17.78
CA LEU A 37 -3.88 11.82 19.06
C LEU A 37 -4.36 12.79 20.15
N ASP A 38 -4.63 14.03 19.76
CA ASP A 38 -4.86 15.14 20.71
C ASP A 38 -6.33 15.63 20.71
N GLU A 39 -7.18 15.08 19.84
CA GLU A 39 -8.55 15.54 19.62
C GLU A 39 -9.53 14.37 19.51
N THR A 40 -10.78 14.61 19.90
CA THR A 40 -11.89 13.70 19.65
C THR A 40 -12.28 13.76 18.17
N GLY A 41 -11.98 12.70 17.42
CA GLY A 41 -12.30 12.67 16.00
C GLY A 41 -11.50 11.63 15.22
N GLY A 42 -11.96 11.34 14.00
CA GLY A 42 -11.25 10.47 13.07
C GLY A 42 -10.08 11.19 12.41
N ILE A 43 -9.05 10.45 12.04
CA ILE A 43 -7.95 10.99 11.26
C ILE A 43 -8.46 11.56 9.93
N THR A 44 -8.03 12.78 9.60
CA THR A 44 -8.39 13.40 8.33
C THR A 44 -7.53 12.88 7.19
N THR A 45 -8.05 12.90 5.96
CA THR A 45 -7.28 12.51 4.76
C THR A 45 -5.97 13.29 4.59
N PRO A 46 -5.92 14.63 4.78
CA PRO A 46 -4.65 15.37 4.75
C PRO A 46 -3.66 14.91 5.81
N ARG A 47 -4.13 14.63 7.03
CA ARG A 47 -3.27 14.16 8.12
C ARG A 47 -2.71 12.77 7.83
N LEU A 48 -3.55 11.84 7.38
CA LEU A 48 -3.11 10.50 6.98
C LEU A 48 -2.05 10.57 5.87
N ARG A 49 -2.28 11.43 4.87
CA ARG A 49 -1.32 11.67 3.79
C ARG A 49 0.03 12.17 4.33
N GLU A 50 0.00 13.10 5.28
CA GLU A 50 1.22 13.64 5.88
C GLU A 50 1.97 12.60 6.71
N VAL A 51 1.25 11.79 7.51
CA VAL A 51 1.84 10.67 8.25
C VAL A 51 2.54 9.70 7.30
N LEU A 52 1.90 9.32 6.19
CA LEU A 52 2.50 8.42 5.20
C LEU A 52 3.72 9.04 4.51
N ARG A 53 3.68 10.33 4.13
CA ARG A 53 4.83 11.02 3.56
C ARG A 53 6.01 11.07 4.53
N ARG A 54 5.73 11.36 5.81
CA ARG A 54 6.76 11.37 6.85
C ARG A 54 7.38 9.98 7.00
N PHE A 55 6.57 8.92 7.06
CA PHE A 55 7.06 7.53 7.12
C PHE A 55 8.04 7.24 5.97
N PHE A 56 7.64 7.53 4.73
CA PHE A 56 8.50 7.26 3.58
C PHE A 56 9.77 8.09 3.53
N ARG A 57 9.72 9.36 3.97
CA ARG A 57 10.92 10.18 4.14
C ARG A 57 11.86 9.58 5.18
N THR A 58 11.36 9.21 6.35
CA THR A 58 12.18 8.56 7.39
C THR A 58 12.84 7.29 6.87
N ALA A 59 12.08 6.45 6.16
CA ALA A 59 12.62 5.25 5.53
C ALA A 59 13.68 5.58 4.45
N ALA A 60 13.45 6.61 3.64
CA ALA A 60 14.42 7.06 2.64
C ALA A 60 15.73 7.54 3.27
N ASP A 61 15.64 8.28 4.37
CA ASP A 61 16.81 8.80 5.07
C ASP A 61 17.61 7.66 5.72
N ALA A 62 16.92 6.66 6.27
CA ALA A 62 17.56 5.48 6.87
C ALA A 62 18.38 4.64 5.87
N ILE A 63 17.97 4.59 4.60
CA ILE A 63 18.65 3.78 3.56
C ILE A 63 19.48 4.62 2.59
N GLN A 64 19.57 5.93 2.79
CA GLN A 64 20.15 6.87 1.81
C GLN A 64 21.60 6.52 1.45
N VAL A 65 22.39 6.09 2.44
CA VAL A 65 23.82 5.79 2.29
C VAL A 65 24.01 4.55 1.41
N ASP A 66 23.29 3.47 1.73
CA ASP A 66 23.46 2.18 1.05
C ASP A 66 22.68 2.09 -0.27
N HIS A 67 21.55 2.80 -0.37
CA HIS A 67 20.59 2.67 -1.48
C HIS A 67 20.04 4.03 -1.97
N PRO A 68 20.89 4.95 -2.47
CA PRO A 68 20.48 6.31 -2.83
C PRO A 68 19.38 6.38 -3.90
N ALA A 69 19.40 5.45 -4.88
CA ALA A 69 18.36 5.37 -5.90
C ALA A 69 16.99 4.96 -5.33
N LEU A 70 16.97 4.01 -4.38
CA LEU A 70 15.74 3.58 -3.73
C LEU A 70 15.21 4.65 -2.78
N ALA A 71 16.10 5.30 -2.02
CA ALA A 71 15.75 6.45 -1.20
C ALA A 71 15.07 7.56 -2.01
N GLY A 72 15.62 7.88 -3.19
CA GLY A 72 15.00 8.82 -4.12
C GLY A 72 13.58 8.44 -4.55
N LYS A 73 13.30 7.14 -4.74
CA LYS A 73 11.94 6.64 -5.03
C LYS A 73 11.02 6.80 -3.81
N LEU A 74 11.48 6.41 -2.62
CA LEU A 74 10.71 6.54 -1.38
C LEU A 74 10.32 8.00 -1.09
N ARG A 75 11.19 8.98 -1.35
CA ARG A 75 10.84 10.40 -1.16
C ARG A 75 9.68 10.90 -2.03
N ARG A 76 9.41 10.23 -3.16
CA ARG A 76 8.29 10.55 -4.08
C ARG A 76 7.05 9.70 -3.80
N ALA A 77 7.09 8.82 -2.81
CA ALA A 77 6.00 7.93 -2.47
C ALA A 77 4.72 8.69 -2.11
N THR A 78 3.59 8.16 -2.56
CA THR A 78 2.25 8.68 -2.22
C THR A 78 1.35 7.53 -1.75
N PRO A 79 0.21 7.83 -1.10
CA PRO A 79 -0.76 6.79 -0.73
C PRO A 79 -1.26 5.98 -1.94
N HIS A 80 -1.36 6.61 -3.13
CA HIS A 80 -1.72 5.90 -4.35
C HIS A 80 -0.69 4.84 -4.74
N TRP A 81 0.60 5.11 -4.49
CA TRP A 81 1.66 4.15 -4.78
C TRP A 81 1.52 2.86 -3.96
N LEU A 82 1.14 2.97 -2.68
CA LEU A 82 0.84 1.79 -1.84
C LEU A 82 -0.32 0.96 -2.41
N ARG A 83 -1.38 1.63 -2.88
CA ARG A 83 -2.52 0.96 -3.52
C ARG A 83 -2.11 0.25 -4.81
N HIS A 84 -1.27 0.90 -5.60
CA HIS A 84 -0.73 0.31 -6.82
C HIS A 84 0.15 -0.91 -6.52
N THR A 85 1.09 -0.80 -5.58
CA THR A 85 1.92 -1.94 -5.13
C THR A 85 1.07 -3.09 -4.61
N HIS A 86 0.03 -2.83 -3.82
CA HIS A 86 -0.90 -3.88 -3.35
C HIS A 86 -1.59 -4.60 -4.53
N ALA A 87 -2.09 -3.83 -5.51
CA ALA A 87 -2.81 -4.37 -6.65
C ALA A 87 -1.91 -5.22 -7.56
N THR A 88 -0.75 -4.69 -7.97
CA THR A 88 0.19 -5.40 -8.84
C THR A 88 0.77 -6.63 -8.14
N HIS A 89 1.11 -6.53 -6.84
CA HIS A 89 1.59 -7.67 -6.08
C HIS A 89 0.52 -8.77 -5.93
N ALA A 90 -0.76 -8.41 -5.73
CA ALA A 90 -1.84 -9.39 -5.67
C ALA A 90 -2.02 -10.12 -7.02
N LEU A 91 -2.00 -9.40 -8.15
CA LEU A 91 -2.09 -9.98 -9.49
C LEU A 91 -0.90 -10.91 -9.77
N ALA A 92 0.31 -10.49 -9.43
CA ALA A 92 1.53 -11.29 -9.58
C ALA A 92 1.50 -12.61 -8.77
N ASN A 93 0.74 -12.64 -7.66
CA ASN A 93 0.54 -13.82 -6.82
C ASN A 93 -0.75 -14.60 -7.15
N GLY A 94 -1.32 -14.39 -8.34
CA GLY A 94 -2.43 -15.20 -8.86
C GLY A 94 -3.82 -14.74 -8.45
N ALA A 95 -3.98 -13.58 -7.80
CA ALA A 95 -5.31 -13.01 -7.59
C ALA A 95 -5.93 -12.64 -8.95
N THR A 96 -7.22 -12.90 -9.12
CA THR A 96 -7.93 -12.48 -10.33
C THR A 96 -8.15 -10.96 -10.35
N LEU A 97 -8.26 -10.37 -11.54
CA LEU A 97 -8.54 -8.95 -11.70
C LEU A 97 -9.85 -8.53 -11.01
N THR A 98 -10.87 -9.41 -11.02
CA THR A 98 -12.14 -9.20 -10.31
C THR A 98 -11.95 -9.15 -8.79
N THR A 99 -11.14 -10.03 -8.23
CA THR A 99 -10.80 -10.03 -6.80
C THR A 99 -10.10 -8.73 -6.40
N VAL A 100 -9.13 -8.28 -7.21
CA VAL A 100 -8.41 -7.03 -6.94
C VAL A 100 -9.34 -5.82 -7.05
N ARG A 101 -10.19 -5.75 -8.09
CA ARG A 101 -11.21 -4.70 -8.26
C ARG A 101 -12.11 -4.61 -7.02
N ASP A 102 -12.66 -5.74 -6.58
CA ASP A 102 -13.61 -5.79 -5.47
C ASP A 102 -12.94 -5.41 -4.14
N ASN A 103 -11.71 -5.86 -3.93
CA ASN A 103 -10.93 -5.50 -2.75
C ASN A 103 -10.57 -4.01 -2.71
N LEU A 104 -10.31 -3.42 -3.88
CA LEU A 104 -10.08 -1.98 -4.02
C LEU A 104 -11.38 -1.17 -4.03
N ARG A 105 -12.54 -1.80 -4.20
CA ARG A 105 -13.85 -1.15 -4.37
C ARG A 105 -13.89 -0.21 -5.58
N HIS A 106 -13.25 -0.61 -6.67
CA HIS A 106 -13.39 0.11 -7.94
C HIS A 106 -14.75 -0.21 -8.56
N ALA A 107 -15.49 0.83 -8.96
CA ALA A 107 -16.79 0.69 -9.61
C ALA A 107 -16.69 0.04 -11.01
N SER A 108 -15.51 0.07 -11.64
CA SER A 108 -15.26 -0.51 -12.96
C SER A 108 -14.02 -1.40 -12.98
N ILE A 109 -14.10 -2.47 -13.77
CA ILE A 109 -12.95 -3.33 -14.07
C ILE A 109 -11.88 -2.56 -14.86
N THR A 110 -12.27 -1.62 -15.72
CA THR A 110 -11.36 -0.80 -16.54
C THR A 110 -10.39 0.01 -15.69
N THR A 111 -10.86 0.57 -14.56
CA THR A 111 -9.99 1.28 -13.59
C THR A 111 -8.98 0.35 -12.91
N THR A 112 -9.25 -0.95 -12.90
CA THR A 112 -8.36 -1.96 -12.32
C THR A 112 -7.42 -2.54 -13.38
N SER A 113 -7.83 -2.57 -14.65
CA SER A 113 -7.01 -3.04 -15.78
C SER A 113 -5.71 -2.26 -15.95
N ILE A 114 -5.64 -1.00 -15.50
CA ILE A 114 -4.40 -0.20 -15.49
C ILE A 114 -3.23 -0.90 -14.77
N TYR A 115 -3.52 -1.82 -13.84
CA TYR A 115 -2.49 -2.58 -13.12
C TYR A 115 -1.92 -3.74 -13.94
N LEU A 116 -2.62 -4.23 -14.96
CA LEU A 116 -2.11 -5.24 -15.88
C LEU A 116 -1.14 -4.60 -16.89
N ASP A 117 -1.51 -3.45 -17.45
CA ASP A 117 -0.70 -2.74 -18.44
C ASP A 117 0.67 -2.36 -17.86
N ASP A 118 0.69 -1.83 -16.63
CA ASP A 118 1.95 -1.50 -15.95
C ASP A 118 2.80 -2.75 -15.64
N ASP A 119 2.19 -3.86 -15.22
CA ASP A 119 2.91 -5.12 -14.97
C ASP A 119 3.50 -5.70 -16.27
N GLU A 120 2.74 -5.68 -17.36
CA GLU A 120 3.19 -6.11 -18.68
C GLU A 120 4.36 -5.26 -19.19
N VAL A 121 4.29 -3.93 -19.03
CA VAL A 121 5.41 -3.03 -19.37
C VAL A 121 6.66 -3.35 -18.54
N GLN A 122 6.52 -3.67 -17.24
CA GLN A 122 7.67 -4.07 -16.43
C GLN A 122 8.24 -5.42 -16.87
N ARG A 123 7.39 -6.42 -17.16
CA ARG A 123 7.82 -7.74 -17.65
C ARG A 123 8.57 -7.61 -18.97
N THR A 124 8.02 -6.88 -19.94
CA THR A 124 8.65 -6.65 -21.24
C THR A 124 10.03 -6.01 -21.07
N ARG A 125 10.15 -4.95 -20.27
CA ARG A 125 11.45 -4.31 -19.96
C ARG A 125 12.44 -5.27 -19.29
N GLN A 126 11.97 -6.17 -18.44
CA GLN A 126 12.82 -7.14 -17.76
C GLN A 126 13.35 -8.20 -18.75
N ILE A 127 12.48 -8.70 -19.64
CA ILE A 127 12.83 -9.60 -20.73
C ILE A 127 13.83 -8.95 -21.68
N GLU A 128 13.57 -7.73 -22.15
CA GLU A 128 14.48 -6.98 -23.02
C GLU A 128 15.88 -6.82 -22.39
N ARG A 129 15.97 -6.51 -21.09
CA ARG A 129 17.26 -6.41 -20.38
C ARG A 129 18.01 -7.73 -20.27
N ILE A 130 17.31 -8.85 -20.16
CA ILE A 130 17.93 -10.18 -20.11
C ILE A 130 18.53 -10.52 -21.48
N PHE A 131 17.76 -10.30 -22.55
CA PHE A 131 18.19 -10.62 -23.92
C PHE A 131 19.19 -9.60 -24.49
N ALA A 132 19.17 -8.34 -24.04
CA ALA A 132 20.18 -7.34 -24.40
C ALA A 132 21.57 -7.60 -23.76
N ARG A 133 21.64 -8.40 -22.68
CA ARG A 133 22.91 -8.77 -22.02
C ARG A 133 23.62 -9.98 -22.65
N ARG A 134 23.04 -10.61 -23.67
CA ARG A 134 23.72 -11.60 -24.52
C ARG A 134 24.01 -10.93 -25.87
N PRO A 135 25.28 -10.73 -26.27
CA PRO A 135 25.54 -10.34 -27.64
C PRO A 135 25.17 -11.50 -28.58
N PRO A 136 24.73 -11.22 -29.83
CA PRO A 136 24.79 -12.24 -30.87
C PRO A 136 26.25 -12.71 -31.03
N ALA A 137 26.41 -14.02 -31.20
CA ALA A 137 27.70 -14.69 -31.37
C ALA A 137 28.46 -14.21 -32.61
#